data_AF-A0A1V5VNU3-F1
#
_entry.id   AF-A0A1V5VNU3-F1
#
_cell.length_a   1.000
_cell.length_b   1.000
_cell.length_c   1.000
_cell.angle_alpha   90.00
_cell.angle_beta   90.00
_cell.angle_gamma   90.00
#
_symmetry.space_group_name_H-M   'P 1'
#
loop_
_entity.id
_entity.type
_entity.pdbx_description
1 polymer ?
#
loop_
_entity_poly.entity_id
_entity_poly.type
_entity_poly.pdbx_seq_one_letter_code
_entity_poly.pdbx_strand_id
1 'polypeptide(L)'
;MQSIKIYLIATITFCSGLTLWGQKPNEILCDLQVEILPYFPIKDSTIMSMHSNICKITQSFQIQSKKGDTLCFTIDKPSQFSFLNALYFQKLFIIEKSTNDTIPYVFVSDKLKVVSPKNDCIIEIHYCYQPDYFMYGNEYVACLFCPYQQSWFSWYFSIPDMKINDVIVSVHEQIYFFANLIQKKTEKGKIYLSSDSIPKNGISFFLIDKQYYEQCKVNIQRNKYNLYLCKGFTLTNDSTSCYTLLPPLQKVDSYVKKHHISDLKKAVKGIEQIFKKNVNVDIVEAFLDISQGEDRMRWGSAFLLSDSNVFVFMDTSFWSGHNCLHEIVHAYNNILPAKSDSSYYFFHESITEYLAVYIKYNQQIRDAVYEEKILKYINLKQDYTSIFEIDKSEVSLDFGGTFGVTYLKTPFVINSFAKKIGENKFIEILSLFYEQVRNTKTINFQEFEKVFKSNGVSDKDWNWFVENL
;
A
#
# COMPACT_ATOMS: atom_id res chain seq x y z
N MET A 1 -21.71 -30.69 -55.01
CA MET A 1 -20.47 -30.48 -54.24
C MET A 1 -20.29 -28.99 -53.99
N GLN A 2 -20.65 -28.50 -52.81
CA GLN A 2 -20.22 -27.18 -52.32
C GLN A 2 -20.42 -27.10 -50.80
N SER A 3 -19.27 -27.07 -50.12
CA SER A 3 -18.95 -26.58 -48.77
C SER A 3 -20.07 -25.87 -47.98
N ILE A 4 -20.58 -26.52 -46.93
CA ILE A 4 -21.20 -25.85 -45.78
C ILE A 4 -20.08 -25.50 -44.79
N LYS A 5 -19.76 -24.21 -44.69
CA LYS A 5 -18.82 -23.65 -43.71
C LYS A 5 -19.45 -23.71 -42.33
N ILE A 6 -18.89 -24.58 -41.49
CA ILE A 6 -19.06 -24.59 -40.04
C ILE A 6 -18.50 -23.28 -39.48
N TYR A 7 -19.36 -22.43 -38.93
CA TYR A 7 -18.97 -21.36 -38.01
C TYR A 7 -18.58 -22.02 -36.68
N LEU A 8 -17.32 -22.45 -36.58
CA LEU A 8 -16.72 -22.82 -35.31
C LEU A 8 -16.41 -21.50 -34.59
N ILE A 9 -17.27 -21.10 -33.66
CA ILE A 9 -16.91 -20.12 -32.64
C ILE A 9 -15.83 -20.79 -31.79
N ALA A 10 -14.58 -20.43 -32.07
CA ALA A 10 -13.46 -20.79 -31.24
C ALA A 10 -13.61 -20.08 -29.89
N THR A 11 -14.24 -20.75 -28.93
CA THR A 11 -13.99 -20.49 -27.52
C THR A 11 -12.50 -20.79 -27.31
N ILE A 12 -11.69 -19.75 -27.22
CA ILE A 12 -10.31 -19.86 -26.75
C ILE A 12 -10.41 -20.18 -25.26
N THR A 13 -10.56 -21.47 -24.96
CA THR A 13 -10.25 -22.03 -23.65
C THR A 13 -8.74 -22.01 -23.55
N PHE A 14 -8.20 -21.05 -22.79
CA PHE A 14 -6.78 -21.06 -22.45
C PHE A 14 -6.58 -22.26 -21.51
N CYS A 15 -6.04 -23.35 -22.04
CA CYS A 15 -5.42 -24.39 -21.23
C CYS A 15 -4.14 -23.78 -20.65
N SER A 16 -4.15 -23.33 -19.40
CA SER A 16 -2.94 -23.22 -18.60
C SER A 16 -2.40 -24.64 -18.36
N GLY A 17 -1.65 -25.13 -19.34
CA GLY A 17 -1.15 -26.49 -19.38
C GLY A 17 0.14 -26.56 -20.19
N LEU A 18 1.13 -25.74 -19.81
CA LEU A 18 2.52 -25.94 -20.21
C LEU A 18 3.33 -26.27 -18.96
N THR A 19 3.49 -27.59 -18.77
CA THR A 19 4.50 -28.30 -17.97
C THR A 19 5.46 -27.42 -17.16
N LEU A 20 5.20 -27.30 -15.85
CA LEU A 20 6.14 -26.77 -14.87
C LEU A 20 7.23 -27.82 -14.59
N TRP A 21 8.34 -27.75 -15.34
CA TRP A 21 9.59 -28.34 -14.87
C TRP A 21 9.97 -27.69 -13.54
N GLY A 22 10.02 -28.47 -12.46
CA GLY A 22 10.48 -28.02 -11.14
C GLY A 22 9.42 -27.87 -10.04
N GLN A 23 8.16 -28.26 -10.28
CA GLN A 23 7.14 -28.26 -9.23
C GLN A 23 7.51 -29.27 -8.12
N LYS A 24 7.47 -28.83 -6.86
CA LYS A 24 7.70 -29.76 -5.74
C LYS A 24 6.50 -30.70 -5.62
N PRO A 25 6.69 -31.97 -5.19
CA PRO A 25 5.61 -32.98 -5.12
C PRO A 25 4.38 -32.58 -4.27
N ASN A 26 4.48 -31.56 -3.43
CA ASN A 26 3.42 -31.14 -2.50
C ASN A 26 2.86 -29.73 -2.80
N GLU A 27 3.29 -29.08 -3.87
CA GLU A 27 2.96 -27.70 -4.18
C GLU A 27 1.52 -27.57 -4.73
N ILE A 28 0.70 -26.73 -4.09
CA ILE A 28 -0.70 -26.47 -4.48
C ILE A 28 -0.72 -25.22 -5.36
N LEU A 29 -1.15 -25.37 -6.62
CA LEU A 29 -1.32 -24.24 -7.52
C LEU A 29 -2.67 -23.55 -7.29
N CYS A 30 -2.66 -22.23 -7.23
CA CYS A 30 -3.86 -21.41 -7.06
C CYS A 30 -3.94 -20.33 -8.15
N ASP A 31 -5.09 -20.25 -8.83
CA ASP A 31 -5.43 -19.15 -9.71
C ASP A 31 -6.43 -18.21 -9.03
N LEU A 32 -6.17 -16.91 -9.08
CA LEU A 32 -7.02 -15.86 -8.52
C LEU A 32 -7.72 -15.09 -9.64
N GLN A 33 -9.04 -15.03 -9.58
CA GLN A 33 -9.85 -14.15 -10.43
C GLN A 33 -10.61 -13.17 -9.55
N VAL A 34 -10.52 -11.89 -9.90
CA VAL A 34 -11.17 -10.79 -9.19
C VAL A 34 -12.02 -10.02 -10.19
N GLU A 35 -13.30 -9.82 -9.90
CA GLU A 35 -14.20 -8.97 -10.66
C GLU A 35 -14.62 -7.79 -9.78
N ILE A 36 -14.28 -6.57 -10.22
CA ILE A 36 -14.64 -5.33 -9.53
C ILE A 36 -16.01 -4.86 -10.00
N LEU A 37 -16.96 -4.78 -9.08
CA LEU A 37 -18.32 -4.34 -9.37
C LEU A 37 -18.61 -2.96 -8.77
N PRO A 38 -19.29 -2.07 -9.52
CA PRO A 38 -19.69 -0.76 -9.02
C PRO A 38 -20.75 -0.87 -7.90
N TYR A 39 -20.74 0.12 -7.02
CA TYR A 39 -21.59 0.20 -5.82
C TYR A 39 -23.12 0.25 -6.12
N PHE A 40 -23.56 0.95 -7.18
CA PHE A 40 -25.00 1.12 -7.47
C PHE A 40 -25.60 0.08 -8.44
N PRO A 41 -26.78 -0.49 -8.12
CA PRO A 41 -27.11 -1.20 -6.89
C PRO A 41 -26.90 -2.69 -7.12
N ILE A 42 -26.11 -3.35 -6.28
CA ILE A 42 -26.26 -4.79 -6.12
C ILE A 42 -27.65 -5.00 -5.52
N LYS A 43 -28.62 -5.42 -6.35
CA LYS A 43 -30.02 -5.69 -5.96
C LYS A 43 -30.15 -6.98 -5.14
N ASP A 44 -29.16 -7.29 -4.33
CA ASP A 44 -29.12 -8.51 -3.55
C ASP A 44 -29.05 -8.17 -2.07
N SER A 45 -30.16 -8.38 -1.37
CA SER A 45 -30.32 -8.10 0.05
C SER A 45 -29.40 -8.91 0.97
N THR A 46 -28.70 -9.93 0.43
CA THR A 46 -27.71 -10.71 1.17
C THR A 46 -26.31 -10.09 1.15
N ILE A 47 -26.10 -9.04 0.35
CA ILE A 47 -24.85 -8.29 0.30
C ILE A 47 -25.00 -7.01 1.14
N MET A 48 -24.30 -6.97 2.27
CA MET A 48 -24.18 -5.76 3.07
C MET A 48 -23.04 -4.92 2.49
N SER A 49 -23.38 -3.97 1.63
CA SER A 49 -22.41 -3.09 0.96
C SER A 49 -22.33 -1.74 1.65
N MET A 50 -21.14 -1.36 2.11
CA MET A 50 -20.87 0.02 2.57
C MET A 50 -20.43 0.90 1.41
N HIS A 51 -21.37 1.40 0.60
CA HIS A 51 -21.14 2.46 -0.38
C HIS A 51 -19.96 2.32 -1.39
N SER A 52 -19.24 1.19 -1.48
CA SER A 52 -18.02 1.04 -2.29
C SER A 52 -18.04 -0.13 -3.28
N ASN A 53 -17.00 -0.19 -4.13
CA ASN A 53 -16.81 -1.30 -5.06
C ASN A 53 -16.61 -2.61 -4.30
N ILE A 54 -17.29 -3.67 -4.75
CA ILE A 54 -17.13 -5.02 -4.21
C ILE A 54 -16.26 -5.85 -5.15
N CYS A 55 -15.34 -6.62 -4.59
CA CYS A 55 -14.61 -7.65 -5.31
C CYS A 55 -15.35 -8.97 -5.24
N LYS A 56 -15.86 -9.47 -6.36
CA LYS A 56 -16.18 -10.90 -6.48
C LYS A 56 -14.91 -11.66 -6.77
N ILE A 57 -14.61 -12.65 -5.94
CA ILE A 57 -13.35 -13.40 -6.02
C ILE A 57 -13.67 -14.87 -6.23
N THR A 58 -12.95 -15.46 -7.18
CA THR A 58 -12.87 -16.91 -7.37
C THR A 58 -11.42 -17.33 -7.19
N GLN A 59 -11.18 -18.24 -6.25
CA GLN A 59 -9.88 -18.87 -6.05
C GLN A 59 -9.97 -20.33 -6.48
N SER A 60 -9.19 -20.72 -7.48
CA SER A 60 -9.17 -22.09 -8.00
C SER A 60 -7.92 -22.80 -7.51
N PHE A 61 -8.08 -23.83 -6.67
CA PHE A 61 -6.98 -24.62 -6.11
C PHE A 61 -6.88 -25.97 -6.80
N GLN A 62 -5.69 -26.30 -7.31
CA GLN A 62 -5.39 -27.64 -7.80
C GLN A 62 -5.03 -28.54 -6.62
N ILE A 63 -5.98 -29.39 -6.21
CA ILE A 63 -5.85 -30.25 -5.04
C ILE A 63 -5.52 -31.66 -5.49
N GLN A 64 -4.40 -32.18 -4.98
CA GLN A 64 -4.09 -33.60 -5.05
C GLN A 64 -4.77 -34.32 -3.89
N SER A 65 -5.29 -35.52 -4.16
CA SER A 65 -5.85 -36.42 -3.17
C SER A 65 -4.82 -36.70 -2.06
N LYS A 66 -5.23 -36.47 -0.81
CA LYS A 66 -4.43 -36.76 0.39
C LYS A 66 -5.24 -37.63 1.34
N LYS A 67 -4.56 -38.43 2.16
CA LYS A 67 -5.18 -39.30 3.18
C LYS A 67 -5.86 -38.55 4.35
N GLY A 68 -5.98 -37.22 4.29
CA GLY A 68 -6.59 -36.40 5.33
C GLY A 68 -8.00 -36.00 4.95
N ASP A 69 -8.92 -35.96 5.93
CA ASP A 69 -10.34 -35.70 5.70
C ASP A 69 -10.70 -34.21 5.55
N THR A 70 -9.75 -33.31 5.81
CA THR A 70 -9.99 -31.86 5.81
C THR A 70 -8.83 -31.07 5.21
N LEU A 71 -9.18 -30.13 4.33
CA LEU A 71 -8.32 -29.05 3.87
C LEU A 71 -8.56 -27.81 4.73
N CYS A 72 -7.49 -27.14 5.15
CA CYS A 72 -7.55 -25.93 5.96
C CYS A 72 -7.02 -24.76 5.14
N PHE A 73 -7.90 -23.84 4.80
CA PHE A 73 -7.55 -22.55 4.21
C PHE A 73 -7.49 -21.49 5.32
N THR A 74 -6.48 -20.63 5.30
CA THR A 74 -6.23 -19.59 6.30
C THR A 74 -6.46 -18.20 5.71
N ILE A 75 -7.02 -17.30 6.51
CA ILE A 75 -7.06 -15.87 6.20
C ILE A 75 -5.89 -15.21 6.96
N ASP A 76 -4.89 -14.76 6.23
CA ASP A 76 -3.75 -14.07 6.84
C ASP A 76 -4.20 -12.70 7.36
N LYS A 77 -4.01 -12.41 8.65
CA LYS A 77 -4.40 -11.13 9.28
C LYS A 77 -5.86 -10.76 8.97
N PRO A 78 -6.83 -11.52 9.51
CA PRO A 78 -8.22 -11.12 9.41
C PRO A 78 -8.38 -9.74 10.05
N SER A 79 -9.26 -8.92 9.51
CA SER A 79 -9.45 -7.57 10.05
C SER A 79 -9.86 -7.57 11.51
N GLN A 80 -9.43 -6.57 12.27
CA GLN A 80 -9.89 -6.36 13.65
C GLN A 80 -11.41 -6.16 13.74
N PHE A 81 -12.07 -5.83 12.63
CA PHE A 81 -13.53 -5.73 12.54
C PHE A 81 -14.20 -7.04 12.07
N SER A 82 -13.44 -8.13 11.91
CA SER A 82 -13.90 -9.43 11.42
C SER A 82 -14.67 -10.28 12.44
N PHE A 83 -15.27 -9.69 13.48
CA PHE A 83 -15.96 -10.43 14.56
C PHE A 83 -17.10 -11.35 14.07
N LEU A 84 -17.51 -11.24 12.80
CA LEU A 84 -18.33 -12.23 12.09
C LEU A 84 -17.75 -12.50 10.69
N ASN A 85 -16.87 -13.49 10.53
CA ASN A 85 -16.25 -13.85 9.23
C ASN A 85 -17.29 -14.06 8.09
N ALA A 86 -18.51 -14.48 8.42
CA ALA A 86 -19.63 -14.62 7.48
C ALA A 86 -20.15 -13.29 6.89
N LEU A 87 -19.90 -12.15 7.54
CA LEU A 87 -20.22 -10.81 7.02
C LEU A 87 -19.12 -10.26 6.09
N TYR A 88 -17.90 -10.77 6.20
CA TYR A 88 -16.72 -10.24 5.51
C TYR A 88 -16.46 -10.93 4.17
N PHE A 89 -16.64 -12.25 4.13
CA PHE A 89 -16.62 -13.07 2.92
C PHE A 89 -18.06 -13.42 2.53
N GLN A 90 -18.77 -12.43 2.01
CA GLN A 90 -20.20 -12.54 1.74
C GLN A 90 -20.45 -13.54 0.62
N LYS A 91 -21.52 -14.33 0.74
CA LYS A 91 -21.87 -15.39 -0.21
C LYS A 91 -20.73 -16.37 -0.47
N LEU A 92 -19.97 -16.73 0.56
CA LEU A 92 -18.96 -17.75 0.41
C LEU A 92 -19.61 -19.09 0.06
N PHE A 93 -19.16 -19.70 -1.04
CA PHE A 93 -19.48 -21.08 -1.37
C PHE A 93 -18.27 -21.76 -2.02
N ILE A 94 -18.25 -23.08 -1.95
CA ILE A 94 -17.13 -23.89 -2.42
C ILE A 94 -17.67 -24.98 -3.31
N ILE A 95 -17.07 -25.16 -4.48
CA ILE A 95 -17.45 -26.21 -5.43
C ILE A 95 -16.26 -27.03 -5.88
N GLU A 96 -16.50 -28.28 -6.25
CA GLU A 96 -15.61 -29.03 -7.12
C GLU A 96 -15.91 -28.64 -8.58
N LYS A 97 -14.91 -28.11 -9.30
CA LYS A 97 -15.10 -27.56 -10.65
C LYS A 97 -15.58 -28.60 -11.68
N SER A 98 -15.13 -29.85 -11.56
CA SER A 98 -15.48 -30.94 -12.49
C SER A 98 -16.94 -31.32 -12.43
N THR A 99 -17.53 -31.34 -11.24
CA THR A 99 -18.89 -31.82 -11.01
C THR A 99 -19.88 -30.69 -10.70
N ASN A 100 -19.39 -29.50 -10.36
CA ASN A 100 -20.13 -28.40 -9.76
C ASN A 100 -20.80 -28.77 -8.42
N ASP A 101 -20.36 -29.84 -7.76
CA ASP A 101 -20.89 -30.23 -6.45
C ASP A 101 -20.44 -29.23 -5.39
N THR A 102 -21.38 -28.81 -4.55
CA THR A 102 -21.06 -27.94 -3.40
C THR A 102 -20.36 -28.75 -2.32
N ILE A 103 -19.21 -28.25 -1.86
CA ILE A 103 -18.41 -28.89 -0.81
C ILE A 103 -18.76 -28.26 0.54
N PRO A 104 -19.15 -29.06 1.55
CA PRO A 104 -19.40 -28.55 2.90
C PRO A 104 -18.16 -27.90 3.51
N TYR A 105 -18.36 -26.80 4.23
CA TYR A 105 -17.31 -26.07 4.91
C TYR A 105 -17.75 -25.52 6.27
N VAL A 106 -16.78 -25.25 7.14
CA VAL A 106 -16.99 -24.63 8.46
C VAL A 106 -15.87 -23.64 8.74
N PHE A 107 -16.23 -22.46 9.26
CA PHE A 107 -15.26 -21.52 9.81
C PHE A 107 -14.90 -21.88 11.26
N VAL A 108 -13.61 -21.91 11.55
CA VAL A 108 -13.06 -22.02 12.90
C VAL A 108 -12.03 -20.92 13.08
N SER A 109 -12.42 -19.82 13.73
CA SER A 109 -11.61 -18.59 13.80
C SER A 109 -11.17 -18.15 12.40
N ASP A 110 -9.89 -17.92 12.16
CA ASP A 110 -9.25 -17.51 10.90
C ASP A 110 -9.11 -18.63 9.85
N LYS A 111 -9.68 -19.81 10.09
CA LYS A 111 -9.57 -20.98 9.21
C LYS A 111 -10.90 -21.39 8.62
N LEU A 112 -10.92 -21.54 7.29
CA LEU A 112 -11.97 -22.18 6.53
C LEU A 112 -11.61 -23.65 6.34
N LYS A 113 -12.35 -24.53 7.02
CA LYS A 113 -12.18 -25.98 6.94
C LYS A 113 -13.12 -26.55 5.89
N VAL A 114 -12.59 -27.32 4.97
CA VAL A 114 -13.30 -27.89 3.81
C VAL A 114 -13.08 -29.39 3.79
N VAL A 115 -14.12 -30.16 3.51
CA VAL A 115 -13.99 -31.62 3.36
C VAL A 115 -13.03 -31.92 2.21
N SER A 116 -12.03 -32.78 2.45
CA SER A 116 -11.07 -33.14 1.41
C SER A 116 -11.75 -33.89 0.26
N PRO A 117 -11.38 -33.59 -0.99
CA PRO A 117 -11.86 -34.35 -2.14
C PRO A 117 -11.24 -35.74 -2.13
N LYS A 118 -11.99 -36.73 -2.63
CA LYS A 118 -11.56 -38.13 -2.68
C LYS A 118 -10.54 -38.40 -3.79
N ASN A 119 -10.56 -37.58 -4.84
CA ASN A 119 -9.70 -37.67 -6.02
C ASN A 119 -9.02 -36.33 -6.26
N ASP A 120 -8.00 -36.33 -7.11
CA ASP A 120 -7.38 -35.10 -7.60
C ASP A 120 -8.42 -34.26 -8.34
N CYS A 121 -8.59 -33.00 -7.94
CA CYS A 121 -9.61 -32.12 -8.51
C CYS A 121 -9.22 -30.63 -8.41
N ILE A 122 -10.05 -29.78 -8.98
CA ILE A 122 -9.98 -28.33 -8.76
C ILE A 122 -11.11 -27.93 -7.82
N ILE A 123 -10.75 -27.35 -6.67
CA ILE A 123 -11.70 -26.73 -5.76
C ILE A 123 -11.75 -25.24 -6.07
N GLU A 124 -12.95 -24.70 -6.25
CA GLU A 124 -13.15 -23.25 -6.37
C GLU A 124 -13.83 -22.70 -5.12
N ILE A 125 -13.22 -21.69 -4.51
CA ILE A 125 -13.81 -20.90 -3.43
C ILE A 125 -14.29 -19.58 -4.04
N HIS A 126 -15.58 -19.31 -3.93
CA HIS A 126 -16.24 -18.13 -4.45
C HIS A 126 -16.75 -17.27 -3.31
N TYR A 127 -16.51 -15.96 -3.35
CA TYR A 127 -17.00 -15.03 -2.32
C TYR A 127 -16.95 -13.58 -2.81
N CYS A 128 -17.71 -12.71 -2.14
CA CYS A 128 -17.58 -11.27 -2.25
C CYS A 128 -16.73 -10.75 -1.10
N TYR A 129 -15.86 -9.79 -1.39
CA TYR A 129 -15.00 -9.12 -0.42
C TYR A 129 -15.07 -7.60 -0.61
N GLN A 130 -15.12 -6.88 0.51
CA GLN A 130 -15.09 -5.43 0.58
C GLN A 130 -14.14 -5.02 1.72
N PRO A 131 -13.21 -4.08 1.49
CA PRO A 131 -12.28 -3.66 2.52
C PRO A 131 -13.01 -2.77 3.52
N ASP A 132 -12.71 -2.99 4.79
CA ASP A 132 -13.32 -2.32 5.93
C ASP A 132 -12.50 -1.17 6.51
N TYR A 133 -11.45 -0.76 5.79
CA TYR A 133 -10.58 0.37 6.15
C TYR A 133 -11.33 1.63 6.59
N PHE A 134 -12.55 1.82 6.09
CA PHE A 134 -13.36 3.01 6.33
C PHE A 134 -14.70 2.71 7.03
N MET A 135 -14.87 1.55 7.67
CA MET A 135 -16.12 1.13 8.34
C MET A 135 -16.61 2.10 9.44
N TYR A 136 -15.70 2.88 10.04
CA TYR A 136 -16.02 3.88 11.07
C TYR A 136 -15.61 5.30 10.67
N GLY A 137 -15.22 5.48 9.40
CA GLY A 137 -14.76 6.75 8.85
C GLY A 137 -15.68 7.24 7.73
N ASN A 138 -15.23 8.28 7.05
CA ASN A 138 -15.94 8.93 5.95
C ASN A 138 -16.25 7.93 4.81
N GLU A 139 -17.46 7.34 4.80
CA GLU A 139 -17.91 6.31 3.84
C GLU A 139 -17.70 6.71 2.37
N TYR A 140 -17.64 8.02 2.10
CA TYR A 140 -17.34 8.58 0.79
C TYR A 140 -15.94 8.21 0.30
N VAL A 141 -14.96 8.12 1.18
CA VAL A 141 -13.60 7.72 0.82
C VAL A 141 -13.61 6.35 0.15
N ALA A 142 -14.36 5.39 0.71
CA ALA A 142 -14.46 4.04 0.16
C ALA A 142 -15.05 4.03 -1.26
N CYS A 143 -15.97 4.96 -1.56
CA CYS A 143 -16.58 5.12 -2.88
C CYS A 143 -15.56 5.62 -3.93
N LEU A 144 -14.61 6.45 -3.49
CA LEU A 144 -13.66 7.17 -4.35
C LEU A 144 -12.33 6.43 -4.49
N PHE A 145 -11.95 5.71 -3.43
CA PHE A 145 -10.70 4.99 -3.27
C PHE A 145 -10.89 3.73 -2.43
N CYS A 146 -10.47 2.59 -2.95
CA CYS A 146 -10.67 1.29 -2.31
C CYS A 146 -9.34 0.52 -2.22
N PRO A 147 -8.68 0.50 -1.05
CA PRO A 147 -7.40 -0.20 -0.86
C PRO A 147 -7.61 -1.67 -0.44
N TYR A 148 -6.79 -2.56 -1.01
CA TYR A 148 -6.71 -3.98 -0.66
C TYR A 148 -5.26 -4.29 -0.30
N GLN A 149 -4.96 -4.43 0.99
CA GLN A 149 -3.58 -4.51 1.48
C GLN A 149 -3.36 -5.73 2.39
N GLN A 150 -2.78 -6.81 1.87
CA GLN A 150 -2.58 -8.05 2.64
C GLN A 150 -1.71 -7.85 3.89
N SER A 151 -0.81 -6.86 3.91
CA SER A 151 -0.02 -6.56 5.11
C SER A 151 -0.86 -6.14 6.31
N TRP A 152 -2.06 -5.61 6.09
CA TRP A 152 -2.98 -5.18 7.14
C TRP A 152 -4.16 -6.17 7.21
N PHE A 153 -4.83 -6.41 6.07
CA PHE A 153 -5.97 -7.33 5.94
C PHE A 153 -5.86 -8.21 4.70
N SER A 154 -5.95 -9.53 4.84
CA SER A 154 -6.07 -10.39 3.65
C SER A 154 -7.47 -10.36 3.05
N TRP A 155 -7.51 -10.39 1.72
CA TRP A 155 -8.70 -10.52 0.90
C TRP A 155 -8.80 -11.90 0.21
N TYR A 156 -7.81 -12.77 0.44
CA TYR A 156 -7.71 -14.08 -0.17
C TYR A 156 -7.27 -15.15 0.84
N PHE A 157 -7.69 -16.39 0.62
CA PHE A 157 -7.31 -17.52 1.47
C PHE A 157 -5.99 -18.14 1.01
N SER A 158 -5.14 -18.48 1.97
CA SER A 158 -3.89 -19.23 1.76
C SER A 158 -4.02 -20.68 2.26
N ILE A 159 -3.21 -21.58 1.72
CA ILE A 159 -3.07 -22.97 2.20
C ILE A 159 -1.56 -23.32 2.22
N PRO A 160 -1.08 -24.21 3.11
CA PRO A 160 0.34 -24.58 3.10
C PRO A 160 0.81 -25.05 1.71
N ASP A 161 2.04 -24.67 1.36
CA ASP A 161 2.67 -24.97 0.07
C ASP A 161 1.92 -24.42 -1.16
N MET A 162 1.08 -23.39 -0.97
CA MET A 162 0.42 -22.68 -2.06
C MET A 162 1.39 -21.84 -2.88
N LYS A 163 1.28 -21.94 -4.20
CA LYS A 163 1.84 -20.99 -5.15
C LYS A 163 0.71 -20.38 -5.99
N ILE A 164 0.71 -19.06 -6.09
CA ILE A 164 -0.21 -18.35 -6.99
C ILE A 164 0.37 -18.47 -8.40
N ASN A 165 -0.43 -19.00 -9.31
CA ASN A 165 -0.03 -19.20 -10.70
C ASN A 165 -0.48 -18.02 -11.58
N ASP A 166 -1.75 -17.63 -11.55
CA ASP A 166 -2.24 -16.46 -12.27
C ASP A 166 -3.13 -15.57 -11.38
N VAL A 167 -3.08 -14.25 -11.64
CA VAL A 167 -3.98 -13.26 -11.03
C VAL A 167 -4.61 -12.43 -12.14
N ILE A 168 -5.93 -12.51 -12.26
CA ILE A 168 -6.70 -11.83 -13.29
C ILE A 168 -7.69 -10.89 -12.61
N VAL A 169 -7.61 -9.61 -12.91
CA VAL A 169 -8.54 -8.59 -12.40
C VAL A 169 -9.38 -8.05 -13.54
N SER A 170 -10.69 -8.23 -13.45
CA SER A 170 -11.66 -7.63 -14.36
C SER A 170 -12.11 -6.30 -13.76
N VAL A 171 -11.78 -5.20 -14.45
CA VAL A 171 -12.12 -3.84 -14.03
C VAL A 171 -13.01 -3.17 -15.07
N HIS A 172 -14.00 -2.43 -14.61
CA HIS A 172 -14.76 -1.56 -15.51
C HIS A 172 -13.94 -0.31 -15.89
N GLU A 173 -14.26 0.29 -17.03
CA GLU A 173 -13.43 1.36 -17.62
C GLU A 173 -13.34 2.64 -16.76
N GLN A 174 -14.21 2.80 -15.78
CA GLN A 174 -14.26 3.96 -14.89
C GLN A 174 -13.34 3.85 -13.67
N ILE A 175 -12.44 2.85 -13.61
CA ILE A 175 -11.48 2.69 -12.49
C ILE A 175 -10.04 2.87 -12.95
N TYR A 176 -9.25 3.65 -12.22
CA TYR A 176 -7.79 3.52 -12.24
C TYR A 176 -7.39 2.38 -11.30
N PHE A 177 -6.58 1.45 -11.80
CA PHE A 177 -6.13 0.25 -11.10
C PHE A 177 -4.62 0.31 -10.88
N PHE A 178 -4.18 0.00 -9.66
CA PHE A 178 -2.76 -0.10 -9.29
C PHE A 178 -2.55 -1.36 -8.47
N ALA A 179 -1.46 -2.09 -8.70
CA ALA A 179 -1.15 -3.31 -7.95
C ALA A 179 0.34 -3.47 -7.71
N ASN A 180 0.68 -4.18 -6.64
CA ASN A 180 2.06 -4.54 -6.31
C ASN A 180 2.58 -5.77 -7.11
N LEU A 181 1.85 -6.22 -8.14
CA LEU A 181 2.22 -7.27 -9.09
C LEU A 181 2.43 -6.72 -10.50
N ILE A 182 3.32 -7.33 -11.29
CA ILE A 182 3.68 -6.81 -12.63
C ILE A 182 2.50 -7.00 -13.58
N GLN A 183 2.05 -5.93 -14.24
CA GLN A 183 1.04 -6.06 -15.28
C GLN A 183 1.64 -6.69 -16.54
N LYS A 184 1.19 -7.90 -16.90
CA LYS A 184 1.60 -8.63 -18.11
C LYS A 184 0.89 -8.09 -19.36
N LYS A 185 -0.44 -7.97 -19.29
CA LYS A 185 -1.26 -7.49 -20.41
C LYS A 185 -2.63 -7.00 -19.94
N THR A 186 -3.29 -6.24 -20.81
CA THR A 186 -4.71 -5.88 -20.69
C THR A 186 -5.45 -6.34 -21.93
N GLU A 187 -6.54 -7.07 -21.75
CA GLU A 187 -7.34 -7.60 -22.86
C GLU A 187 -8.82 -7.63 -22.47
N LYS A 188 -9.69 -6.99 -23.26
CA LYS A 188 -11.16 -7.01 -23.08
C LYS A 188 -11.61 -6.70 -21.64
N GLY A 189 -11.06 -5.64 -21.02
CA GLY A 189 -11.40 -5.23 -19.65
C GLY A 189 -10.76 -6.09 -18.54
N LYS A 190 -9.90 -7.05 -18.89
CA LYS A 190 -9.14 -7.87 -17.93
C LYS A 190 -7.68 -7.46 -17.86
N ILE A 191 -7.17 -7.29 -16.66
CA ILE A 191 -5.78 -7.03 -16.33
C ILE A 191 -5.16 -8.33 -15.84
N TYR A 192 -4.09 -8.77 -16.49
CA TYR A 192 -3.37 -9.99 -16.15
C TYR A 192 -2.09 -9.59 -15.41
N LEU A 193 -1.92 -10.09 -14.18
CA LEU A 193 -0.81 -9.76 -13.31
C LEU A 193 0.14 -10.96 -13.16
N SER A 194 1.44 -10.70 -13.08
CA SER A 194 2.46 -11.72 -12.85
C SER A 194 2.51 -12.15 -11.39
N SER A 195 2.64 -13.46 -11.18
CA SER A 195 2.79 -14.12 -9.89
C SER A 195 4.19 -14.69 -9.67
N ASP A 196 5.12 -14.53 -10.63
CA ASP A 196 6.44 -15.21 -10.64
C ASP A 196 7.20 -15.05 -9.31
N SER A 197 6.96 -13.94 -8.60
CA SER A 197 7.26 -13.80 -7.18
C SER A 197 6.16 -12.99 -6.48
N ILE A 198 5.38 -13.62 -5.61
CA ILE A 198 4.46 -12.89 -4.72
C ILE A 198 5.30 -12.06 -3.75
N PRO A 199 5.01 -10.75 -3.58
CA PRO A 199 5.71 -9.93 -2.60
C PRO A 199 5.58 -10.51 -1.19
N LYS A 200 6.57 -10.25 -0.32
CA LYS A 200 6.56 -10.70 1.09
C LYS A 200 5.28 -10.30 1.84
N ASN A 201 4.67 -9.18 1.45
CA ASN A 201 3.44 -8.64 2.01
C ASN A 201 2.19 -9.05 1.20
N GLY A 202 2.23 -10.18 0.49
CA GLY A 202 1.13 -10.68 -0.32
C GLY A 202 0.78 -9.81 -1.52
N ILE A 203 -0.41 -10.05 -2.06
CA ILE A 203 -0.95 -9.28 -3.19
C ILE A 203 -1.75 -8.11 -2.65
N SER A 204 -1.43 -6.91 -3.12
CA SER A 204 -2.13 -5.67 -2.77
C SER A 204 -2.48 -4.90 -4.04
N PHE A 205 -3.65 -4.27 -4.04
CA PHE A 205 -4.09 -3.42 -5.13
C PHE A 205 -5.00 -2.28 -4.66
N PHE A 206 -5.16 -1.29 -5.53
CA PHE A 206 -5.85 -0.04 -5.25
C PHE A 206 -6.74 0.32 -6.43
N LEU A 207 -7.93 0.82 -6.10
CA LEU A 207 -8.93 1.25 -7.08
C LEU A 207 -9.28 2.70 -6.82
N ILE A 208 -9.36 3.50 -7.88
CA ILE A 208 -9.82 4.89 -7.82
C ILE A 208 -10.88 5.12 -8.88
N ASP A 209 -11.98 5.77 -8.52
CA ASP A 209 -13.03 6.11 -9.48
C ASP A 209 -12.65 7.32 -10.35
N LYS A 210 -12.45 7.08 -11.65
CA LYS A 210 -12.03 8.10 -12.63
C LYS A 210 -12.96 9.30 -12.68
N GLN A 211 -14.26 9.13 -12.39
CA GLN A 211 -15.20 10.24 -12.52
C GLN A 211 -14.90 11.36 -11.52
N TYR A 212 -14.39 11.01 -10.33
CA TYR A 212 -14.08 11.95 -9.25
C TYR A 212 -12.67 12.54 -9.31
N TYR A 213 -11.82 12.05 -10.22
CA TYR A 213 -10.41 12.41 -10.26
C TYR A 213 -9.98 12.99 -11.61
N GLU A 214 -9.15 14.03 -11.56
CA GLU A 214 -8.45 14.57 -12.72
C GLU A 214 -6.99 14.12 -12.69
N GLN A 215 -6.57 13.36 -13.70
CA GLN A 215 -5.17 12.95 -13.84
C GLN A 215 -4.34 14.06 -14.48
N CYS A 216 -3.28 14.47 -13.79
CA CYS A 216 -2.33 15.47 -14.25
C CYS A 216 -0.93 14.84 -14.38
N LYS A 217 -0.43 14.74 -15.61
CA LYS A 217 0.92 14.23 -15.89
C LYS A 217 1.95 15.36 -15.77
N VAL A 218 2.96 15.18 -14.94
CA VAL A 218 4.00 16.17 -14.68
C VAL A 218 5.36 15.52 -14.86
N ASN A 219 6.14 16.02 -15.81
CA ASN A 219 7.54 15.64 -15.98
C ASN A 219 8.42 16.67 -15.28
N ILE A 220 9.30 16.21 -14.39
CA ILE A 220 10.26 17.05 -13.67
C ILE A 220 11.64 16.45 -13.90
N GLN A 221 12.41 17.08 -14.81
CA GLN A 221 13.66 16.55 -15.32
C GLN A 221 13.48 15.11 -15.87
N ARG A 222 14.05 14.11 -15.19
CA ARG A 222 14.02 12.69 -15.53
C ARG A 222 12.97 11.89 -14.76
N ASN A 223 12.23 12.52 -13.85
CA ASN A 223 11.18 11.90 -13.06
C ASN A 223 9.81 12.13 -13.69
N LYS A 224 8.92 11.15 -13.52
CA LYS A 224 7.53 11.22 -13.99
C LYS A 224 6.59 11.15 -12.80
N TYR A 225 5.65 12.07 -12.77
CA TYR A 225 4.62 12.13 -11.74
C TYR A 225 3.24 12.12 -12.39
N ASN A 226 2.36 11.24 -11.93
CA ASN A 226 0.94 11.30 -12.25
C ASN A 226 0.20 11.71 -10.98
N LEU A 227 -0.41 12.90 -10.99
CA LEU A 227 -1.22 13.38 -9.88
C LEU A 227 -2.68 13.06 -10.17
N TYR A 228 -3.32 12.32 -9.27
CA TYR A 228 -4.74 12.03 -9.29
C TYR A 228 -5.40 12.96 -8.26
N LEU A 229 -5.83 14.12 -8.75
CA LEU A 229 -6.40 15.17 -7.92
C LEU A 229 -7.92 15.03 -7.88
N CYS A 230 -8.51 15.10 -6.69
CA CYS A 230 -9.95 15.01 -6.50
C CYS A 230 -10.62 16.28 -7.03
N LYS A 231 -11.58 16.12 -7.95
CA LYS A 231 -12.32 17.25 -8.54
C LYS A 231 -13.15 18.01 -7.50
N GLY A 232 -13.40 17.40 -6.35
CA GLY A 232 -14.34 17.89 -5.34
C GLY A 232 -15.76 17.45 -5.67
N PHE A 233 -16.59 17.39 -4.63
CA PHE A 233 -18.00 17.03 -4.69
C PHE A 233 -18.72 17.73 -3.54
N THR A 234 -20.04 17.84 -3.67
CA THR A 234 -20.90 18.33 -2.61
C THR A 234 -21.65 17.16 -1.97
N LEU A 235 -21.99 17.32 -0.70
CA LEU A 235 -22.81 16.36 0.04
C LEU A 235 -24.20 16.96 0.21
N THR A 236 -25.24 16.17 -0.08
CA THR A 236 -26.61 16.51 0.34
C THR A 236 -26.95 15.74 1.59
N ASN A 237 -27.38 16.47 2.60
CA ASN A 237 -28.00 15.90 3.79
C ASN A 237 -29.41 15.43 3.39
N ASP A 238 -29.58 14.12 3.17
CA ASP A 238 -30.93 13.56 3.18
C ASP A 238 -31.33 13.27 4.63
N SER A 239 -32.61 13.45 4.96
CA SER A 239 -33.14 13.35 6.32
C SER A 239 -33.10 11.94 6.92
N THR A 240 -32.33 11.04 6.31
CA THR A 240 -32.23 9.60 6.60
C THR A 240 -30.76 9.18 6.72
N SER A 241 -29.99 9.89 7.54
CA SER A 241 -28.73 9.41 8.14
C SER A 241 -27.56 9.07 7.21
N CYS A 242 -27.70 9.17 5.88
CA CYS A 242 -26.66 8.77 4.93
C CYS A 242 -26.48 9.92 3.92
N TYR A 243 -25.38 10.68 3.94
CA TYR A 243 -25.25 11.70 2.89
C TYR A 243 -25.11 11.03 1.53
N THR A 244 -25.81 11.56 0.53
CA THR A 244 -25.65 11.12 -0.87
C THR A 244 -24.51 11.89 -1.53
N LEU A 245 -23.58 11.19 -2.18
CA LEU A 245 -22.54 11.81 -3.03
C LEU A 245 -23.20 12.47 -4.24
N LEU A 246 -23.14 13.80 -4.32
CA LEU A 246 -23.49 14.48 -5.56
C LEU A 246 -22.44 14.22 -6.65
N PRO A 247 -22.81 14.39 -7.93
CA PRO A 247 -21.85 14.30 -9.02
C PRO A 247 -20.61 15.16 -8.77
N PRO A 248 -19.41 14.68 -9.13
CA PRO A 248 -18.19 15.45 -8.96
C PRO A 248 -18.24 16.76 -9.76
N LEU A 249 -17.46 17.74 -9.32
CA LEU A 249 -17.19 18.91 -10.15
C LEU A 249 -16.55 18.48 -11.46
N GLN A 250 -16.70 19.28 -12.52
CA GLN A 250 -16.21 18.91 -13.86
C GLN A 250 -14.68 18.79 -13.91
N LYS A 251 -13.97 19.60 -13.12
CA LYS A 251 -12.50 19.70 -13.10
C LYS A 251 -12.02 20.16 -11.75
N VAL A 252 -10.76 19.89 -11.46
CA VAL A 252 -10.07 20.43 -10.28
C VAL A 252 -9.90 21.93 -10.44
N ASP A 253 -9.95 22.67 -9.34
CA ASP A 253 -9.66 24.10 -9.35
C ASP A 253 -8.27 24.38 -9.96
N SER A 254 -8.22 25.33 -10.89
CA SER A 254 -7.01 25.58 -11.67
C SER A 254 -5.89 26.22 -10.86
N TYR A 255 -6.24 27.01 -9.83
CA TYR A 255 -5.25 27.58 -8.91
C TYR A 255 -4.67 26.49 -8.01
N VAL A 256 -5.52 25.65 -7.41
CA VAL A 256 -5.12 24.49 -6.58
C VAL A 256 -4.18 23.57 -7.37
N LYS A 257 -4.58 23.15 -8.56
CA LYS A 257 -3.76 22.31 -9.45
C LYS A 257 -2.40 22.94 -9.76
N LYS A 258 -2.36 24.23 -10.11
CA LYS A 258 -1.10 24.94 -10.41
C LYS A 258 -0.21 25.02 -9.17
N HIS A 259 -0.79 25.24 -8.01
CA HIS A 259 -0.07 25.32 -6.73
C HIS A 259 0.57 23.98 -6.37
N HIS A 260 -0.18 22.88 -6.38
CA HIS A 260 0.35 21.54 -6.11
C HIS A 260 1.48 21.15 -7.06
N ILE A 261 1.33 21.42 -8.37
CA ILE A 261 2.39 21.15 -9.36
C ILE A 261 3.64 21.99 -9.10
N SER A 262 3.47 23.26 -8.72
CA SER A 262 4.59 24.15 -8.38
C SER A 262 5.34 23.66 -7.14
N ASP A 263 4.62 23.29 -6.10
CA ASP A 263 5.20 22.78 -4.85
C ASP A 263 5.93 21.46 -5.06
N LEU A 264 5.34 20.53 -5.84
CA LEU A 264 5.99 19.30 -6.25
C LEU A 264 7.31 19.58 -7.00
N LYS A 265 7.33 20.53 -7.94
CA LYS A 265 8.56 20.90 -8.67
C LYS A 265 9.68 21.39 -7.75
N LYS A 266 9.34 22.20 -6.73
CA LYS A 266 10.32 22.68 -5.74
C LYS A 266 10.85 21.53 -4.88
N ALA A 267 9.94 20.69 -4.38
CA ALA A 267 10.27 19.51 -3.59
C ALA A 267 11.23 18.56 -4.32
N VAL A 268 10.88 18.17 -5.54
CA VAL A 268 11.69 17.23 -6.34
C VAL A 268 13.10 17.74 -6.58
N LYS A 269 13.26 19.04 -6.82
CA LYS A 269 14.61 19.64 -6.98
C LYS A 269 15.48 19.41 -5.73
N GLY A 270 14.93 19.56 -4.52
CA GLY A 270 15.66 19.30 -3.27
C GLY A 270 15.96 17.82 -3.08
N ILE A 271 15.00 16.93 -3.38
CA ILE A 271 15.18 15.48 -3.25
C ILE A 271 16.26 14.96 -4.20
N GLU A 272 16.26 15.42 -5.45
CA GLU A 272 17.22 14.97 -6.47
C GLU A 272 18.67 15.29 -6.12
N GLN A 273 18.93 16.37 -5.37
CA GLN A 273 20.27 16.73 -4.89
C GLN A 273 20.85 15.66 -3.95
N ILE A 274 19.99 14.94 -3.24
CA ILE A 274 20.38 13.95 -2.24
C ILE A 274 20.39 12.55 -2.86
N PHE A 275 19.27 12.13 -3.45
CA PHE A 275 19.11 10.75 -3.90
C PHE A 275 19.61 10.50 -5.31
N LYS A 276 19.81 11.54 -6.14
CA LYS A 276 20.27 11.44 -7.54
C LYS A 276 19.69 10.23 -8.31
N LYS A 277 18.41 9.90 -8.07
CA LYS A 277 17.71 8.72 -8.61
C LYS A 277 16.53 9.18 -9.47
N ASN A 278 16.16 8.36 -10.44
CA ASN A 278 14.93 8.54 -11.21
C ASN A 278 13.79 7.77 -10.55
N VAL A 279 12.62 8.38 -10.47
CA VAL A 279 11.40 7.72 -9.99
C VAL A 279 10.23 8.01 -10.92
N ASN A 280 9.30 7.07 -10.95
CA ASN A 280 7.96 7.27 -11.44
C ASN A 280 7.02 7.16 -10.24
N VAL A 281 6.19 8.17 -10.01
CA VAL A 281 5.31 8.21 -8.84
C VAL A 281 3.89 8.54 -9.25
N ASP A 282 2.96 7.70 -8.87
CA ASP A 282 1.52 7.96 -8.91
C ASP A 282 1.13 8.52 -7.54
N ILE A 283 0.66 9.77 -7.48
CA ILE A 283 0.23 10.43 -6.24
C ILE A 283 -1.27 10.62 -6.27
N VAL A 284 -1.96 10.04 -5.30
CA VAL A 284 -3.41 10.05 -5.17
C VAL A 284 -3.78 10.77 -3.88
N GLU A 285 -4.59 11.82 -3.99
CA GLU A 285 -5.20 12.42 -2.81
C GLU A 285 -6.56 11.78 -2.51
N ALA A 286 -6.87 11.62 -1.24
CA ALA A 286 -8.19 11.16 -0.79
C ALA A 286 -8.55 11.89 0.52
N PHE A 287 -9.82 11.84 0.91
CA PHE A 287 -10.27 12.45 2.17
C PHE A 287 -10.04 11.52 3.36
N LEU A 288 -8.77 11.23 3.69
CA LEU A 288 -8.36 10.23 4.67
C LEU A 288 -8.38 10.75 6.12
N ASP A 289 -9.43 11.47 6.50
CA ASP A 289 -9.71 11.87 7.88
C ASP A 289 -10.36 10.69 8.61
N ILE A 290 -9.56 9.96 9.40
CA ILE A 290 -10.05 8.85 10.23
C ILE A 290 -10.25 9.42 11.64
N SER A 291 -11.51 9.53 12.06
CA SER A 291 -11.84 9.90 13.44
C SER A 291 -11.71 8.69 14.36
N GLN A 292 -10.87 8.79 15.39
CA GLN A 292 -10.88 7.87 16.53
C GLN A 292 -11.26 8.68 17.78
N GLY A 293 -12.56 8.75 18.08
CA GLY A 293 -13.06 9.57 19.20
C GLY A 293 -12.90 11.07 18.92
N GLU A 294 -12.26 11.80 19.84
CA GLU A 294 -11.98 13.24 19.68
C GLU A 294 -10.75 13.53 18.80
N ASP A 295 -9.89 12.54 18.59
CA ASP A 295 -8.68 12.67 17.80
C ASP A 295 -8.92 12.32 16.32
N ARG A 296 -8.39 13.18 15.44
CA ARG A 296 -8.44 13.00 13.99
C ARG A 296 -7.07 12.62 13.47
N MET A 297 -6.94 11.40 12.96
CA MET A 297 -5.72 10.96 12.30
C MET A 297 -5.87 11.13 10.79
N ARG A 298 -4.92 11.85 10.19
CA ARG A 298 -4.81 11.97 8.74
C ARG A 298 -3.72 11.02 8.27
N TRP A 299 -4.02 10.24 7.24
CA TRP A 299 -3.14 9.16 6.81
C TRP A 299 -2.52 9.43 5.44
N GLY A 300 -1.33 8.89 5.23
CA GLY A 300 -0.67 8.76 3.94
C GLY A 300 0.34 7.63 4.00
N SER A 301 0.65 7.04 2.85
CA SER A 301 1.72 6.06 2.74
C SER A 301 2.17 5.90 1.28
N ALA A 302 3.45 5.58 1.11
CA ALA A 302 4.04 5.17 -0.16
C ALA A 302 4.13 3.64 -0.28
N PHE A 303 3.73 3.11 -1.42
CA PHE A 303 3.82 1.69 -1.78
C PHE A 303 4.68 1.49 -3.01
N LEU A 304 5.65 0.58 -2.91
CA LEU A 304 6.38 0.11 -4.09
C LEU A 304 5.46 -0.76 -4.95
N LEU A 305 5.29 -0.36 -6.19
CA LEU A 305 4.68 -1.19 -7.23
C LEU A 305 5.75 -2.06 -7.88
N SER A 306 5.27 -3.09 -8.55
CA SER A 306 6.08 -4.15 -9.16
C SER A 306 6.94 -3.70 -10.35
N ASP A 307 6.56 -2.62 -11.01
CA ASP A 307 7.25 -2.04 -12.16
C ASP A 307 8.25 -0.93 -11.76
N SER A 308 8.63 -0.90 -10.48
CA SER A 308 9.46 0.16 -9.88
C SER A 308 8.82 1.54 -9.85
N ASN A 309 7.52 1.66 -10.14
CA ASN A 309 6.76 2.86 -9.80
C ASN A 309 6.45 2.86 -8.29
N VAL A 310 6.22 4.04 -7.74
CA VAL A 310 5.74 4.19 -6.36
C VAL A 310 4.34 4.76 -6.40
N PHE A 311 3.41 4.08 -5.73
CA PHE A 311 2.07 4.57 -5.51
C PHE A 311 2.00 5.25 -4.15
N VAL A 312 1.86 6.56 -4.15
CA VAL A 312 1.62 7.36 -2.96
C VAL A 312 0.12 7.65 -2.90
N PHE A 313 -0.48 7.34 -1.76
CA PHE A 313 -1.83 7.81 -1.44
C PHE A 313 -1.76 8.59 -0.14
N MET A 314 -2.49 9.70 -0.07
CA MET A 314 -2.38 10.62 1.06
C MET A 314 -3.66 11.43 1.25
N ASP A 315 -3.85 11.92 2.48
CA ASP A 315 -4.92 12.86 2.77
C ASP A 315 -4.75 14.16 1.97
N THR A 316 -5.84 14.71 1.43
CA THR A 316 -5.82 15.97 0.65
C THR A 316 -5.16 17.13 1.42
N SER A 317 -5.25 17.16 2.76
CA SER A 317 -4.62 18.23 3.53
C SER A 317 -3.09 18.14 3.58
N PHE A 318 -2.47 17.02 3.18
CA PHE A 318 -1.02 16.84 3.19
C PHE A 318 -0.28 17.84 2.29
N TRP A 319 -0.97 18.40 1.29
CA TRP A 319 -0.43 19.47 0.43
C TRP A 319 -0.08 20.76 1.19
N SER A 320 -0.74 21.02 2.33
CA SER A 320 -0.52 22.24 3.12
C SER A 320 0.79 22.22 3.93
N GLY A 321 1.36 21.05 4.19
CA GLY A 321 2.54 20.86 5.03
C GLY A 321 3.69 20.12 4.33
N HIS A 322 4.55 19.49 5.12
CA HIS A 322 5.63 18.62 4.64
C HIS A 322 5.22 17.15 4.52
N ASN A 323 4.03 16.74 4.97
CA ASN A 323 3.60 15.33 4.93
C ASN A 323 3.49 14.76 3.51
N CYS A 324 3.04 15.54 2.52
CA CYS A 324 3.09 15.10 1.12
C CYS A 324 4.55 14.82 0.69
N LEU A 325 5.47 15.66 1.15
CA LEU A 325 6.89 15.49 0.85
C LEU A 325 7.50 14.29 1.57
N HIS A 326 7.05 13.98 2.79
CA HIS A 326 7.41 12.75 3.51
C HIS A 326 7.15 11.52 2.64
N GLU A 327 5.94 11.38 2.12
CA GLU A 327 5.59 10.24 1.26
C GLU A 327 6.35 10.21 -0.07
N ILE A 328 6.63 11.38 -0.65
CA ILE A 328 7.44 11.45 -1.87
C ILE A 328 8.89 11.02 -1.58
N VAL A 329 9.47 11.39 -0.44
CA VAL A 329 10.85 10.99 -0.07
C VAL A 329 10.96 9.47 0.09
N HIS A 330 9.95 8.80 0.65
CA HIS A 330 9.90 7.33 0.69
C HIS A 330 10.08 6.69 -0.71
N ALA A 331 9.54 7.30 -1.77
CA ALA A 331 9.70 6.81 -3.14
C ALA A 331 11.18 6.79 -3.61
N TYR A 332 11.98 7.72 -3.11
CA TYR A 332 13.41 7.79 -3.40
C TYR A 332 14.24 6.90 -2.47
N ASN A 333 13.83 6.79 -1.21
CA ASN A 333 14.50 6.06 -0.14
C ASN A 333 14.09 4.57 -0.09
N ASN A 334 14.28 3.85 -1.20
CA ASN A 334 13.74 2.49 -1.37
C ASN A 334 14.71 1.34 -1.07
N ILE A 335 15.95 1.63 -0.68
CA ILE A 335 16.92 0.64 -0.20
C ILE A 335 16.99 0.82 1.31
N LEU A 336 16.45 -0.15 2.04
CA LEU A 336 16.28 -0.08 3.49
C LEU A 336 16.88 -1.32 4.15
N PRO A 337 17.28 -1.23 5.44
CA PRO A 337 17.62 -2.41 6.23
C PRO A 337 16.46 -3.41 6.29
N ALA A 338 16.71 -4.61 6.79
CA ALA A 338 15.62 -5.52 7.12
C ALA A 338 14.75 -4.89 8.24
N LYS A 339 13.42 -5.06 8.19
CA LYS A 339 12.52 -4.56 9.26
C LYS A 339 12.84 -5.09 10.66
N SER A 340 13.60 -6.19 10.77
CA SER A 340 14.07 -6.75 12.04
C SER A 340 15.28 -6.02 12.62
N ASP A 341 15.89 -5.10 11.86
CA ASP A 341 16.97 -4.22 12.32
C ASP A 341 16.35 -2.91 12.78
N SER A 342 16.62 -2.47 14.00
CA SER A 342 16.04 -1.23 14.56
C SER A 342 16.47 0.01 13.78
N SER A 343 17.61 -0.01 13.09
CA SER A 343 18.03 1.06 12.19
C SER A 343 17.11 1.23 10.98
N TYR A 344 16.23 0.26 10.69
CA TYR A 344 15.16 0.40 9.70
C TYR A 344 14.34 1.66 9.96
N TYR A 345 13.94 1.95 11.19
CA TYR A 345 13.11 3.11 11.52
C TYR A 345 13.89 4.42 11.35
N PHE A 346 15.18 4.41 11.68
CA PHE A 346 16.06 5.56 11.46
C PHE A 346 16.11 5.94 9.98
N PHE A 347 16.41 4.97 9.11
CA PHE A 347 16.52 5.25 7.67
C PHE A 347 15.16 5.43 7.00
N HIS A 348 14.18 4.59 7.31
CA HIS A 348 12.87 4.61 6.64
C HIS A 348 12.07 5.84 7.03
N GLU A 349 11.93 6.14 8.32
CA GLU A 349 10.98 7.15 8.79
C GLU A 349 11.68 8.44 9.25
N SER A 350 12.71 8.33 10.10
CA SER A 350 13.29 9.53 10.72
C SER A 350 14.12 10.39 9.76
N ILE A 351 14.95 9.77 8.90
CA ILE A 351 15.65 10.48 7.83
C ILE A 351 14.64 11.05 6.82
N THR A 352 13.60 10.28 6.48
CA THR A 352 12.53 10.74 5.58
C THR A 352 11.82 11.97 6.13
N GLU A 353 11.43 11.94 7.41
CA GLU A 353 10.81 13.08 8.09
C GLU A 353 11.75 14.28 8.18
N TYR A 354 13.03 14.04 8.51
CA TYR A 354 14.03 15.09 8.52
C TYR A 354 14.12 15.78 7.14
N LEU A 355 14.26 15.01 6.07
CA LEU A 355 14.39 15.53 4.71
C LEU A 355 13.12 16.26 4.25
N ALA A 356 11.94 15.77 4.62
CA ALA A 356 10.68 16.43 4.28
C ALA A 356 10.59 17.84 4.88
N VAL A 357 10.91 18.00 6.17
CA VAL A 357 10.93 19.31 6.81
C VAL A 357 12.07 20.18 6.25
N TYR A 358 13.27 19.61 6.06
CA TYR A 358 14.44 20.33 5.55
C TYR A 358 14.20 20.94 4.16
N ILE A 359 13.57 20.20 3.26
CA ILE A 359 13.32 20.63 1.88
C ILE A 359 12.11 21.58 1.81
N LYS A 360 11.06 21.37 2.64
CA LYS A 360 9.84 22.19 2.58
C LYS A 360 10.06 23.60 3.11
N TYR A 361 10.83 23.74 4.19
CA TYR A 361 10.88 24.98 4.96
C TYR A 361 12.25 25.67 4.90
N ASN A 362 12.24 27.00 4.99
CA ASN A 362 13.46 27.75 5.24
C ASN A 362 13.97 27.49 6.67
N GLN A 363 15.20 27.92 6.96
CA GLN A 363 15.87 27.65 8.25
C GLN A 363 15.04 28.08 9.47
N GLN A 364 14.46 29.28 9.46
CA GLN A 364 13.69 29.78 10.60
C GLN A 364 12.45 28.93 10.88
N ILE A 365 11.65 28.60 9.85
CA ILE A 365 10.43 27.80 10.01
C ILE A 365 10.79 26.36 10.35
N ARG A 366 11.83 25.81 9.70
CA ARG A 366 12.34 24.47 9.97
C ARG A 366 12.71 24.30 11.44
N ASP A 367 13.40 25.28 12.01
CA ASP A 367 13.82 25.25 13.40
C ASP A 367 12.62 25.25 14.36
N ALA A 368 11.63 26.11 14.10
CA ALA A 368 10.40 26.14 14.87
C ALA A 368 9.62 24.81 14.81
N VAL A 369 9.56 24.16 13.63
CA VAL A 369 8.90 22.85 13.47
C VAL A 369 9.59 21.78 14.31
N TYR A 370 10.93 21.75 14.34
CA TYR A 370 11.66 20.78 15.15
C TYR A 370 11.55 21.07 16.66
N GLU A 371 11.51 22.34 17.05
CA GLU A 371 11.24 22.75 18.44
C GLU A 371 9.86 22.28 18.90
N GLU A 372 8.82 22.46 18.09
CA GLU A 372 7.48 21.96 18.37
C GLU A 372 7.47 20.43 18.51
N LYS A 373 8.17 19.72 17.62
CA LYS A 373 8.28 18.26 17.67
C LYS A 373 8.91 17.78 18.97
N ILE A 374 10.03 18.35 19.41
CA ILE A 374 10.69 17.90 20.65
C ILE A 374 9.86 18.25 21.89
N LEU A 375 9.16 19.40 21.90
CA LEU A 375 8.23 19.74 22.98
C LEU A 375 7.06 18.74 23.05
N LYS A 376 6.50 18.36 21.90
CA LYS A 376 5.47 17.33 21.84
C LYS A 376 6.00 15.98 22.36
N TYR A 377 7.20 15.58 21.97
CA TYR A 377 7.85 14.37 22.47
C TYR A 377 7.99 14.38 24.00
N ILE A 378 8.52 15.44 24.60
CA ILE A 378 8.72 15.52 26.05
C ILE A 378 7.39 15.40 26.83
N ASN A 379 6.29 15.87 26.25
CA ASN A 379 4.97 15.83 26.87
C ASN A 379 4.18 14.53 26.60
N LEU A 380 4.68 13.66 25.72
CA LEU A 380 4.08 12.35 25.45
C LEU A 380 4.66 11.29 26.41
N LYS A 381 3.84 10.31 26.80
CA LYS A 381 4.33 9.12 27.49
C LYS A 381 5.22 8.32 26.52
N GLN A 382 6.48 8.12 26.89
CA GLN A 382 7.46 7.45 26.03
C GLN A 382 7.58 5.97 26.40
N ASP A 383 7.44 5.12 25.39
CA ASP A 383 7.72 3.68 25.51
C ASP A 383 9.18 3.33 25.14
N TYR A 384 9.82 4.17 24.33
CA TYR A 384 11.21 4.03 23.90
C TYR A 384 11.97 5.31 24.15
N THR A 385 13.25 5.19 24.50
CA THR A 385 14.12 6.35 24.69
C THR A 385 15.13 6.50 23.56
N SER A 386 15.49 5.41 22.88
CA SER A 386 16.33 5.40 21.68
C SER A 386 15.63 4.73 20.50
N ILE A 387 15.92 5.21 19.29
CA ILE A 387 15.42 4.57 18.06
C ILE A 387 15.96 3.15 17.86
N PHE A 388 17.11 2.83 18.48
CA PHE A 388 17.71 1.51 18.36
C PHE A 388 17.14 0.47 19.34
N GLU A 389 16.30 0.91 20.28
CA GLU A 389 15.57 0.05 21.22
C GLU A 389 14.28 -0.53 20.63
N ILE A 390 13.85 -0.04 19.46
CA ILE A 390 12.62 -0.49 18.81
C ILE A 390 12.76 -1.95 18.38
N ASP A 391 12.09 -2.84 19.11
CA ASP A 391 12.14 -4.30 18.92
C ASP A 391 10.87 -4.88 18.28
N LYS A 392 9.79 -4.08 18.16
CA LYS A 392 8.52 -4.44 17.54
C LYS A 392 7.96 -3.35 16.65
N SER A 393 7.30 -3.77 15.56
CA SER A 393 6.57 -2.88 14.68
C SER A 393 5.16 -2.58 15.22
N GLU A 394 5.08 -1.81 16.29
CA GLU A 394 3.80 -1.32 16.82
C GLU A 394 3.75 0.19 16.63
N VAL A 395 3.24 0.62 15.48
CA VAL A 395 2.64 1.95 15.37
C VAL A 395 1.27 1.82 16.03
N SER A 396 1.19 2.15 17.31
CA SER A 396 -0.10 2.27 17.98
C SER A 396 -0.80 3.50 17.41
N LEU A 397 -2.08 3.35 17.05
CA LEU A 397 -2.92 4.45 16.57
C LEU A 397 -3.30 5.41 17.71
N ASP A 398 -3.30 4.91 18.95
CA ASP A 398 -3.19 5.75 20.14
C ASP A 398 -1.74 6.20 20.23
N PHE A 399 -1.46 7.50 20.29
CA PHE A 399 -0.15 8.18 20.20
C PHE A 399 0.99 7.74 21.19
N GLY A 400 1.01 6.50 21.67
CA GLY A 400 2.16 5.74 22.18
C GLY A 400 2.78 4.80 21.13
N GLY A 401 3.77 3.98 21.53
CA GLY A 401 4.55 3.12 20.63
C GLY A 401 5.77 3.82 20.01
N THR A 402 6.14 3.47 18.77
CA THR A 402 7.38 3.97 18.14
C THR A 402 7.30 5.41 17.63
N PHE A 403 6.10 6.00 17.59
CA PHE A 403 5.83 7.30 16.93
C PHE A 403 6.67 8.45 17.51
N GLY A 404 6.69 8.57 18.85
CA GLY A 404 7.36 9.68 19.54
C GLY A 404 8.84 9.76 19.21
N VAL A 405 9.55 8.63 19.37
CA VAL A 405 10.98 8.56 19.02
C VAL A 405 11.18 8.75 17.51
N THR A 406 10.42 8.05 16.68
CA THR A 406 10.65 7.96 15.23
C THR A 406 10.38 9.26 14.47
N TYR A 407 9.27 9.95 14.76
CA TYR A 407 8.81 11.12 13.99
C TYR A 407 9.01 12.46 14.70
N LEU A 408 9.28 12.46 16.01
CA LEU A 408 9.46 13.68 16.80
C LEU A 408 10.91 13.85 17.26
N LYS A 409 11.40 12.96 18.14
CA LYS A 409 12.74 13.09 18.75
C LYS A 409 13.85 12.92 17.72
N THR A 410 13.90 11.79 17.02
CA THR A 410 15.03 11.47 16.14
C THR A 410 15.23 12.49 15.01
N PRO A 411 14.18 12.98 14.31
CA PRO A 411 14.33 14.06 13.32
C PRO A 411 14.89 15.36 13.93
N PHE A 412 14.51 15.72 15.16
CA PHE A 412 15.09 16.85 15.88
C PHE A 412 16.58 16.65 16.17
N VAL A 413 16.97 15.43 16.58
CA VAL A 413 18.38 15.08 16.85
C VAL A 413 19.20 15.14 15.56
N ILE A 414 18.67 14.64 14.44
CA ILE A 414 19.30 14.76 13.11
C ILE A 414 19.50 16.24 12.74
N ASN A 415 18.48 17.08 12.92
CA ASN A 415 18.60 18.53 12.66
C ASN A 415 19.66 19.20 13.54
N SER A 416 19.70 18.86 14.82
CA SER A 416 20.69 19.39 15.77
C SER A 416 22.11 18.95 15.40
N PHE A 417 22.29 17.70 14.98
CA PHE A 417 23.55 17.19 14.46
C PHE A 417 23.97 17.89 13.17
N ALA A 418 23.04 18.05 12.22
CA ALA A 418 23.28 18.75 10.97
C ALA A 418 23.74 20.20 11.21
N LYS A 419 23.12 20.93 12.15
CA LYS A 419 23.59 22.26 12.57
C LYS A 419 24.99 22.23 13.17
N LYS A 420 25.28 21.25 14.03
CA LYS A 420 26.56 21.10 14.72
C LYS A 420 27.73 20.94 13.74
N ILE A 421 27.55 20.12 12.70
CA ILE A 421 28.60 19.86 11.70
C ILE A 421 28.55 20.80 10.48
N GLY A 422 27.50 21.62 10.38
CA GLY A 422 27.17 22.45 9.22
C GLY A 422 26.16 21.77 8.30
N GLU A 423 25.00 22.39 8.10
CA GLU A 423 23.86 21.75 7.41
C GLU A 423 24.17 21.41 5.94
N ASN A 424 24.86 22.29 5.22
CA ASN A 424 25.27 22.01 3.84
C ASN A 424 26.23 20.80 3.77
N LYS A 425 27.18 20.74 4.71
CA LYS A 425 28.09 19.60 4.83
C LYS A 425 27.33 18.31 5.15
N PHE A 426 26.35 18.36 6.06
CA PHE A 426 25.49 17.21 6.35
C PHE A 426 24.79 16.68 5.10
N ILE A 427 24.17 17.56 4.30
CA ILE A 427 23.45 17.17 3.08
C ILE A 427 24.41 16.63 2.00
N GLU A 428 25.59 17.23 1.85
CA GLU A 428 26.63 16.74 0.93
C GLU A 428 27.07 15.31 1.29
N ILE A 429 27.37 15.05 2.56
CA ILE A 429 27.75 13.72 3.06
C ILE A 429 26.60 12.73 2.89
N LEU A 430 25.35 13.15 3.18
CA LEU A 430 24.18 12.29 3.01
C LEU A 430 23.96 11.91 1.53
N SER A 431 24.21 12.83 0.61
CA SER A 431 24.16 12.56 -0.84
C SER A 431 25.21 11.50 -1.25
N LEU A 432 26.43 11.59 -0.71
CA LEU A 432 27.49 10.60 -0.91
C LEU A 432 27.12 9.23 -0.32
N PHE A 433 26.54 9.21 0.88
CA PHE A 433 26.07 7.98 1.51
C PHE A 433 25.04 7.26 0.63
N TYR A 434 24.00 7.97 0.17
CA TYR A 434 22.99 7.34 -0.69
C TYR A 434 23.56 6.92 -2.05
N GLU A 435 24.56 7.64 -2.57
CA GLU A 435 25.30 7.21 -3.77
C GLU A 435 26.02 5.89 -3.56
N GLN A 436 26.71 5.72 -2.43
CA GLN A 436 27.31 4.44 -2.04
C GLN A 436 26.25 3.35 -1.88
N VAL A 437 25.16 3.59 -1.15
CA VAL A 437 24.07 2.62 -0.94
C VAL A 437 23.49 2.13 -2.27
N ARG A 438 23.34 3.01 -3.26
CA ARG A 438 22.84 2.62 -4.59
C ARG A 438 23.80 1.69 -5.32
N ASN A 439 25.11 1.88 -5.13
CA ASN A 439 26.16 1.07 -5.76
C ASN A 439 26.34 -0.28 -5.05
N THR A 440 26.33 -0.30 -3.72
CA THR A 440 26.59 -1.52 -2.93
C THR A 440 25.33 -2.33 -2.61
N LYS A 441 24.15 -1.70 -2.68
CA LYS A 441 22.87 -2.23 -2.16
C LYS A 441 22.91 -2.56 -0.67
N THR A 442 23.86 -1.98 0.07
CA THR A 442 24.01 -2.18 1.52
C THR A 442 23.64 -0.89 2.24
N ILE A 443 22.75 -0.99 3.21
CA ILE A 443 22.39 0.09 4.12
C ILE A 443 22.33 -0.46 5.54
N ASN A 444 23.07 0.18 6.43
CA ASN A 444 23.06 -0.06 7.87
C ASN A 444 23.74 1.13 8.57
N PHE A 445 23.62 1.19 9.89
CA PHE A 445 24.13 2.31 10.66
C PHE A 445 25.67 2.40 10.70
N GLN A 446 26.38 1.27 10.56
CA GLN A 446 27.85 1.24 10.55
C GLN A 446 28.44 1.85 9.28
N GLU A 447 27.86 1.56 8.11
CA GLU A 447 28.26 2.21 6.85
C GLU A 447 27.91 3.70 6.86
N PHE A 448 26.80 4.07 7.50
CA PHE A 448 26.44 5.47 7.70
C PHE A 448 27.49 6.21 8.54
N GLU A 449 27.90 5.64 9.69
CA GLU A 449 29.02 6.16 10.50
C GLU A 449 30.30 6.32 9.68
N LYS A 450 30.70 5.26 8.97
CA LYS A 450 31.93 5.23 8.18
C LYS A 450 31.96 6.34 7.13
N VAL A 451 30.84 6.55 6.42
CA VAL A 451 30.74 7.63 5.42
C VAL A 451 30.82 9.00 6.09
N PHE A 452 30.14 9.21 7.22
CA PHE A 452 30.21 10.49 7.92
C PHE A 452 31.61 10.80 8.46
N LYS A 453 32.25 9.84 9.12
CA LYS A 453 33.62 10.00 9.66
C LYS A 453 34.67 10.22 8.56
N SER A 454 34.61 9.45 7.48
CA SER A 454 35.54 9.62 6.34
C SER A 454 35.39 10.95 5.62
N ASN A 455 34.25 11.64 5.78
CA ASN A 455 34.01 12.98 5.24
C ASN A 455 34.12 14.09 6.30
N GLY A 456 34.93 13.87 7.33
CA GLY A 456 35.40 14.89 8.25
C GLY A 456 34.43 15.24 9.39
N VAL A 457 33.55 14.31 9.77
CA VAL A 457 32.85 14.37 11.07
C VAL A 457 33.77 13.80 12.14
N SER A 458 33.94 14.52 13.25
CA SER A 458 34.79 14.08 14.35
C SER A 458 34.14 12.95 15.17
N ASP A 459 34.95 12.11 15.83
CA ASP A 459 34.42 11.11 16.77
C ASP A 459 33.58 11.75 17.87
N LYS A 460 33.96 12.95 18.35
CA LYS A 460 33.20 13.69 19.36
C LYS A 460 31.80 14.06 18.88
N ASP A 461 31.67 14.56 17.65
CA ASP A 461 30.38 14.96 17.10
C ASP A 461 29.52 13.75 16.77
N TRP A 462 30.14 12.66 16.28
CA TRP A 462 29.46 11.40 16.03
C TRP A 462 28.95 10.75 17.31
N ASN A 463 29.78 10.67 18.35
CA ASN A 463 29.38 10.09 19.63
C ASN A 463 28.22 10.88 20.25
N TRP A 464 28.25 12.23 20.16
CA TRP A 464 27.12 13.06 20.57
C TRP A 464 25.84 12.70 19.78
N PHE A 465 25.94 12.46 18.48
CA PHE A 465 24.79 12.08 17.67
C PHE A 465 24.22 10.74 18.15
N VAL A 466 25.06 9.71 18.30
CA VAL A 466 24.64 8.36 18.74
C VAL A 466 24.03 8.38 20.15
N GLU A 467 24.63 9.12 21.10
CA GLU A 467 24.12 9.24 22.47
C GLU A 467 22.74 9.90 22.56
N ASN A 468 22.36 10.69 21.55
CA ASN A 468 21.09 11.41 21.53
C ASN A 468 20.01 10.73 20.66
N LEU A 469 20.37 9.74 19.84
CA LEU A 469 19.42 8.93 19.05
C LEU A 469 18.63 7.98 19.94
#